data_AF-A0A1J4UXY5-F1
#
_entry.id   AF-A0A1J4UXY5-F1
#
_cell.length_a   1.000
_cell.length_b   1.000
_cell.length_c   1.000
_cell.angle_alpha   90.00
_cell.angle_beta   90.00
_cell.angle_gamma   90.00
#
_symmetry.space_group_name_H-M   'P 1'
#
loop_
_entity.id
_entity.type
_entity.pdbx_description
1 polymer ?
#
loop_
_entity_poly.entity_id
_entity_poly.type
_entity_poly.pdbx_seq_one_letter_code
_entity_poly.pdbx_strand_id
1 'polypeptide(L)'
;MGILNELAQRLIDNISETVRKFTAFIFLVYTLGIVVGIHVATYYPDLQLYAIGGPLALAALAYVSTQFAVAIFITMVLFFLI
;
A
#
# COMPACT_ATOMS: atom_id res chain seq x y z
N MET A 1 -2.67 -21.12 -33.20
CA MET A 1 -3.03 -20.76 -31.80
C MET A 1 -3.89 -19.51 -31.89
N GLY A 2 -5.14 -19.57 -31.43
CA GLY A 2 -6.15 -18.56 -31.74
C GLY A 2 -5.96 -17.25 -30.98
N ILE A 3 -6.41 -16.14 -31.58
CA ILE A 3 -6.38 -14.76 -31.04
C ILE A 3 -6.96 -14.68 -29.61
N LEU A 4 -7.91 -15.56 -29.28
CA LEU A 4 -8.48 -15.69 -27.93
C LEU A 4 -7.47 -16.13 -26.86
N ASN A 5 -6.51 -17.00 -27.21
CA ASN A 5 -5.47 -17.45 -26.28
C ASN A 5 -4.47 -16.33 -25.98
N GLU A 6 -4.09 -15.55 -27.00
CA GLU A 6 -3.19 -14.40 -26.83
C GLU A 6 -3.84 -13.28 -26.00
N LEU A 7 -5.14 -13.03 -26.20
CA LEU A 7 -5.90 -12.07 -25.39
C LEU A 7 -6.03 -12.53 -23.93
N ALA A 8 -6.31 -13.83 -23.71
CA ALA A 8 -6.41 -14.38 -22.36
C ALA A 8 -5.07 -14.31 -21.62
N GLN A 9 -3.95 -14.65 -22.27
CA GLN A 9 -2.61 -14.54 -21.67
C GLN A 9 -2.25 -13.11 -21.32
N ARG A 10 -2.48 -12.14 -22.21
CA ARG A 10 -2.24 -10.71 -21.92
C ARG A 10 -3.08 -10.19 -20.75
N LEU A 11 -4.33 -10.64 -20.62
CA LEU A 11 -5.18 -10.30 -19.48
C LEU A 11 -4.62 -10.87 -18.17
N ILE A 12 -4.22 -12.14 -18.17
CA ILE A 12 -3.64 -12.80 -16.99
C ILE A 12 -2.34 -12.12 -16.58
N ASP A 13 -1.46 -11.79 -17.53
CA ASP A 13 -0.19 -11.12 -17.26
C ASP A 13 -0.39 -9.73 -16.65
N ASN A 14 -1.31 -8.93 -17.19
CA ASN A 14 -1.64 -7.61 -16.67
C ASN A 14 -2.23 -7.68 -15.25
N ILE A 15 -3.12 -8.65 -14.99
CA ILE A 15 -3.71 -8.86 -13.66
C ILE A 15 -2.62 -9.30 -12.68
N SER A 16 -1.80 -10.28 -13.07
CA SER A 16 -0.69 -10.81 -12.25
C SER A 16 0.31 -9.72 -11.89
N GLU A 17 0.68 -8.85 -12.84
CA GLU A 17 1.59 -7.75 -12.59
C GLU A 17 0.98 -6.68 -11.67
N THR A 18 -0.32 -6.39 -11.83
CA THR A 18 -1.05 -5.47 -10.95
C THR A 18 -1.12 -6.01 -9.53
N VAL A 19 -1.47 -7.28 -9.37
CA VAL A 19 -1.50 -7.96 -8.07
C VAL A 19 -0.11 -7.96 -7.43
N ARG A 20 0.95 -8.26 -8.20
CA ARG A 20 2.33 -8.23 -7.70
C ARG A 20 2.72 -6.84 -7.18
N LYS A 21 2.39 -5.76 -7.92
CA LYS A 21 2.66 -4.37 -7.52
C LYS A 21 1.86 -3.98 -6.28
N PHE A 22 0.58 -4.37 -6.20
CA PHE A 22 -0.28 -4.12 -5.04
C PHE A 22 0.23 -4.84 -3.79
N THR A 23 0.58 -6.12 -3.91
CA THR A 23 1.15 -6.90 -2.81
C THR A 23 2.46 -6.28 -2.32
N ALA A 24 3.37 -5.91 -3.22
CA ALA A 24 4.61 -5.24 -2.85
C ALA A 24 4.35 -3.90 -2.12
N PHE A 25 3.37 -3.12 -2.58
CA PHE A 25 2.95 -1.89 -1.92
C PHE A 25 2.38 -2.13 -0.51
N ILE A 26 1.49 -3.12 -0.35
CA ILE A 26 0.94 -3.51 0.95
C ILE A 26 2.07 -3.90 1.91
N PHE A 27 3.04 -4.72 1.46
CA PHE A 27 4.19 -5.10 2.28
C PHE A 27 5.02 -3.89 2.73
N LEU A 28 5.24 -2.92 1.84
CA LEU A 28 5.95 -1.69 2.16
C LEU A 28 5.20 -0.84 3.18
N VAL A 29 3.89 -0.62 2.96
CA VAL A 29 3.01 0.10 3.89
C VAL A 29 2.97 -0.59 5.25
N TYR A 30 2.92 -1.92 5.29
CA TYR A 30 2.90 -2.69 6.53
C TYR A 30 4.22 -2.56 7.28
N THR A 31 5.35 -2.66 6.58
CA THR A 31 6.69 -2.52 7.17
C THR A 31 6.88 -1.14 7.78
N LEU A 32 6.55 -0.08 7.02
CA LEU A 32 6.63 1.29 7.52
C LEU A 32 5.61 1.57 8.63
N GLY A 33 4.41 1.00 8.52
CA GLY A 33 3.39 1.06 9.57
C GLY A 33 3.85 0.43 10.88
N ILE A 34 4.58 -0.70 10.85
CA ILE A 34 5.16 -1.32 12.05
C ILE A 34 6.23 -0.40 12.66
N VAL A 35 7.16 0.13 11.86
CA VAL A 35 8.24 0.98 12.36
C VAL A 35 7.67 2.26 12.99
N VAL A 36 6.77 2.94 12.29
CA VAL A 36 6.09 4.13 12.80
C VAL A 36 5.21 3.78 14.00
N GLY A 37 4.49 2.66 13.96
CA GLY A 37 3.64 2.19 15.04
C GLY A 37 4.41 1.91 16.32
N ILE A 38 5.58 1.26 16.25
CA ILE A 38 6.45 1.03 17.40
C ILE A 38 6.97 2.36 17.95
N HIS A 39 7.40 3.28 17.09
CA HIS A 39 7.88 4.60 17.51
C HIS A 39 6.78 5.40 18.22
N VAL A 40 5.59 5.50 17.62
CA VAL A 40 4.43 6.18 18.19
C VAL A 40 4.00 5.50 19.50
N ALA A 41 3.92 4.18 19.54
CA ALA A 41 3.56 3.46 20.77
C ALA A 41 4.53 3.71 21.93
N THR A 42 5.80 3.95 21.62
CA THR A 42 6.87 4.16 22.61
C THR A 42 6.91 5.61 23.11
N TYR A 43 6.75 6.60 22.22
CA TYR A 43 6.94 8.02 22.56
C TYR A 43 5.65 8.83 22.64
N TYR A 44 4.57 8.38 22.01
CA TYR A 44 3.28 9.08 21.88
C TYR A 44 2.10 8.10 22.00
N PRO A 45 1.93 7.45 23.17
CA PRO A 45 0.95 6.35 23.35
C PRO A 45 -0.50 6.77 23.02
N ASP A 46 -0.84 8.03 23.23
CA ASP A 46 -2.15 8.63 22.94
C ASP A 46 -2.51 8.55 21.44
N LEU A 47 -1.51 8.42 20.56
CA LEU A 47 -1.66 8.38 19.12
C LEU A 47 -1.63 6.96 18.52
N GLN A 48 -1.53 5.91 19.34
CA GLN A 48 -1.43 4.51 18.88
C GLN A 48 -2.56 4.10 17.92
N LEU A 49 -3.79 4.53 18.19
CA LEU A 49 -4.96 4.24 17.35
C LEU A 49 -4.81 4.81 15.94
N TYR A 50 -4.22 6.00 15.80
CA TYR A 50 -3.96 6.62 14.49
C TYR A 50 -2.81 5.93 13.76
N ALA A 51 -1.79 5.46 14.49
CA ALA A 51 -0.67 4.73 13.91
C ALA A 51 -1.09 3.36 13.33
N ILE A 52 -2.13 2.74 13.88
CA ILE A 52 -2.75 1.52 13.33
C ILE A 52 -3.77 1.85 12.23
N GLY A 53 -4.61 2.86 12.46
CA GLY A 53 -5.68 3.24 11.53
C GLY A 53 -5.17 3.82 10.20
N GLY A 54 -4.07 4.57 10.22
CA GLY A 54 -3.47 5.19 9.02
C GLY A 54 -3.06 4.18 7.94
N PRO A 55 -2.21 3.19 8.26
CA PRO A 55 -1.85 2.12 7.33
C PRO A 55 -3.06 1.33 6.82
N LEU A 56 -4.06 1.11 7.68
CA LEU A 56 -5.28 0.37 7.34
C LEU A 56 -6.16 1.15 6.35
N ALA A 57 -6.30 2.45 6.54
CA ALA A 57 -6.98 3.34 5.61
C ALA A 57 -6.24 3.43 4.26
N LEU A 58 -4.91 3.49 4.28
CA LEU A 58 -4.07 3.46 3.08
C LEU A 58 -4.18 2.15 2.29
N ALA A 59 -4.23 1.01 2.99
CA ALA A 59 -4.46 -0.30 2.37
C ALA A 59 -5.85 -0.39 1.72
N ALA A 60 -6.89 0.13 2.38
CA ALA A 60 -8.24 0.21 1.81
C ALA A 60 -8.30 1.14 0.59
N LEU A 61 -7.60 2.29 0.64
CA LEU A 61 -7.46 3.21 -0.49
C LEU A 61 -6.73 2.58 -1.67
N ALA A 62 -5.69 1.78 -1.39
CA ALA A 62 -4.92 1.08 -2.42
C ALA A 62 -5.76 0.04 -3.16
N TYR A 63 -6.76 -0.55 -2.51
CA TYR A 63 -7.70 -1.47 -3.14
C TYR A 63 -8.56 -0.78 -4.21
N VAL A 64 -8.90 0.50 -4.00
CA VAL A 64 -9.70 1.30 -4.94
C VAL A 64 -8.83 1.92 -6.03
N SER A 65 -7.68 2.49 -5.66
CA SER A 65 -6.72 3.07 -6.58
C SER A 65 -5.30 3.03 -6.02
N THR A 66 -4.50 2.09 -6.51
CA THR A 66 -3.10 1.92 -6.13
C THR A 66 -2.29 3.21 -6.35
N GLN A 67 -2.53 3.93 -7.46
CA GLN A 67 -1.81 5.16 -7.78
C GLN A 67 -2.09 6.27 -6.77
N PHE A 68 -3.35 6.43 -6.36
CA PHE A 68 -3.74 7.44 -5.39
C PHE A 68 -3.22 7.11 -3.99
N ALA A 69 -3.25 5.83 -3.60
CA ALA A 69 -2.68 5.39 -2.33
C ALA A 69 -1.16 5.59 -2.25
N VAL A 70 -0.43 5.33 -3.34
CA VAL A 70 1.01 5.62 -3.42
C VAL A 70 1.28 7.12 -3.26
N ALA A 71 0.50 7.98 -3.91
CA ALA A 71 0.66 9.44 -3.78
C ALA A 71 0.46 9.91 -2.34
N ILE A 72 -0.64 9.49 -1.69
CA ILE A 72 -0.90 9.82 -0.27
C ILE A 72 0.23 9.29 0.62
N PHE A 73 0.68 8.06 0.39
CA PHE A 73 1.74 7.46 1.18
C PHE A 73 3.04 8.26 1.12
N ILE A 74 3.47 8.64 -0.09
CA ILE A 74 4.67 9.46 -0.29
C ILE A 74 4.51 10.81 0.42
N THR A 75 3.36 11.46 0.31
CA THR A 75 3.09 12.74 0.99
C THR A 75 3.17 12.60 2.51
N MET A 76 2.60 11.54 3.09
CA MET A 76 2.69 11.28 4.54
C MET A 76 4.13 11.05 4.99
N VAL A 77 4.89 10.20 4.26
CA VAL A 77 6.29 9.91 4.60
C VAL A 77 7.14 11.18 4.55
N LEU A 78 6.96 12.02 3.51
CA LEU A 78 7.67 13.29 3.41
C LEU A 78 7.31 14.25 4.54
N PHE A 79 6.03 14.33 4.93
CA PHE A 79 5.60 15.18 6.03
C PHE A 79 6.19 14.75 7.39
N PHE A 80 6.36 13.46 7.63
CA PHE A 80 6.95 12.95 8.88
C PHE A 80 8.49 13.01 8.92
N LEU A 81 9.15 13.17 7.77
CA LEU A 81 10.62 13.28 7.68
C LEU A 81 11.14 14.72 7.74
N ILE A 82 10.27 15.72 7.57
CA ILE A 82 10.56 17.16 7.68
C ILE A 82 10.25 17.62 9.11
#